data_AF-A0A8B3NIX5-F1
#
_entry.id   AF-A0A8B3NIX5-F1
#
_cell.length_a   1.000
_cell.length_b   1.000
_cell.length_c   1.000
_cell.angle_alpha   90.00
_cell.angle_beta   90.00
_cell.angle_gamma   90.00
#
_symmetry.space_group_name_H-M   'P 1'
#
loop_
_entity.id
_entity.type
_entity.pdbx_description
1 polymer ?
#
loop_
_entity_poly.entity_id
_entity_poly.type
_entity_poly.pdbx_seq_one_letter_code
_entity_poly.pdbx_strand_id
1 'polypeptide(L)'
;MSSPTVSIEGPTSTTSEGLLAAAKSGGCASSSYGSSPTSPGEEDPAIWERIKDHPCFSEEAHHYFARMHVAVAPACNVQCN
;
A
#
# COMPACT_ATOMS: atom_id res chain seq x y z
N MET A 1 -26.54 -3.76 25.30
CA MET A 1 -25.14 -3.35 25.54
C MET A 1 -24.85 -2.23 24.57
N SER A 2 -24.95 -1.00 25.07
CA SER A 2 -24.93 0.23 24.27
C SER A 2 -23.48 0.59 23.94
N SER A 3 -23.11 0.63 22.67
CA SER A 3 -21.77 1.07 22.25
C SER A 3 -21.65 2.60 22.38
N PRO A 4 -20.56 3.13 22.95
CA PRO A 4 -20.36 4.57 23.05
C PRO A 4 -19.98 5.17 21.69
N THR A 5 -20.73 6.15 21.23
CA THR A 5 -20.39 7.01 20.09
C THR A 5 -19.27 7.96 20.50
N VAL A 6 -18.06 7.73 20.00
CA VAL A 6 -16.97 8.72 20.05
C VAL A 6 -17.20 9.73 18.93
N SER A 7 -17.54 10.97 19.30
CA SER A 7 -17.58 12.11 18.39
C SER A 7 -16.16 12.63 18.25
N ILE A 8 -15.55 12.44 17.08
CA ILE A 8 -14.27 13.06 16.73
C ILE A 8 -14.61 14.38 16.05
N GLU A 9 -14.38 15.48 16.76
CA GLU A 9 -14.50 16.84 16.23
C GLU A 9 -13.56 16.98 15.02
N GLY A 10 -14.12 17.36 13.87
CA GLY A 10 -13.40 17.42 12.60
C GLY A 10 -12.30 18.49 12.59
N PRO A 11 -11.22 18.29 11.81
CA PRO A 11 -10.19 19.31 11.66
C PRO A 11 -10.78 20.55 10.97
N THR A 12 -10.55 21.69 11.61
CA THR A 12 -10.86 23.03 11.13
C THR A 12 -10.39 23.24 9.69
N SER A 13 -11.31 23.75 8.86
CA SER A 13 -11.11 24.14 7.46
C SER A 13 -9.83 24.95 7.24
N THR A 14 -8.77 24.28 6.77
CA THR A 14 -7.60 24.96 6.20
C THR A 14 -7.92 25.27 4.74
N THR A 15 -7.86 26.55 4.39
CA THR A 15 -8.17 27.13 3.08
C THR A 15 -7.39 26.46 1.95
N SER A 16 -8.04 26.33 0.79
CA SER A 16 -7.58 25.64 -0.43
C SER A 16 -6.23 26.10 -0.98
N GLU A 17 -5.73 27.27 -0.57
CA GLU A 17 -4.47 27.84 -1.05
C GLU A 17 -3.23 27.18 -0.42
N GLY A 18 -3.34 26.66 0.80
CA GLY A 18 -2.22 25.97 1.48
C GLY A 18 -1.90 24.58 0.89
N LEU A 19 -2.93 23.90 0.36
CA LEU A 19 -2.80 22.56 -0.23
C LEU A 19 -2.05 22.59 -1.58
N LEU A 20 -2.20 23.67 -2.36
CA LEU A 20 -1.51 23.85 -3.65
C LEU A 20 -0.01 24.11 -3.48
N ALA A 21 0.41 24.74 -2.38
CA ALA A 21 1.83 24.98 -2.09
C ALA A 21 2.56 23.69 -1.69
N ALA A 22 1.93 22.84 -0.87
CA ALA A 22 2.50 21.55 -0.45
C ALA A 22 2.64 20.55 -1.61
N ALA A 23 1.74 20.60 -2.60
CA ALA A 23 1.80 19.77 -3.80
C ALA A 23 3.01 20.09 -4.72
N LYS A 24 3.64 21.26 -4.58
CA LYS A 24 4.70 21.72 -5.48
C LYS A 24 6.12 21.38 -5.02
N SER A 25 6.33 21.02 -3.74
CA SER A 25 7.66 20.77 -3.19
C SER A 25 7.98 19.29 -2.93
N GLY A 26 7.05 18.37 -3.22
CA GLY A 26 7.18 16.95 -2.89
C GLY A 26 6.67 16.04 -3.99
N GLY A 27 7.17 16.21 -5.22
CA GLY A 27 6.93 15.24 -6.28
C GLY A 27 7.56 13.90 -5.92
N CYS A 28 6.76 12.84 -5.82
CA CYS A 28 7.27 11.47 -5.78
C CYS A 28 8.09 11.24 -7.05
N ALA A 29 9.35 10.87 -6.89
CA ALA A 29 10.13 10.36 -8.01
C ALA A 29 9.39 9.13 -8.54
N SER A 30 8.93 9.19 -9.79
CA SER A 30 8.32 8.06 -10.47
C SER A 30 9.39 6.97 -10.66
N SER A 31 9.60 6.15 -9.63
CA SER A 31 10.36 4.91 -9.77
C SER A 31 9.47 3.92 -10.50
N SER A 32 9.75 3.78 -11.80
CA SER A 32 9.55 2.57 -12.60
C SER A 32 8.17 1.93 -12.47
N TYR A 33 7.18 2.54 -13.12
CA TYR A 33 5.88 1.93 -13.33
C TYR A 33 6.01 0.81 -14.37
N GLY A 34 5.95 -0.44 -13.92
CA GLY A 34 5.78 -1.61 -14.78
C GLY A 34 7.02 -2.48 -14.99
N SER A 35 7.47 -3.17 -13.93
CA SER A 35 8.23 -4.41 -14.14
C SER A 35 7.24 -5.50 -14.57
N SER A 36 7.06 -5.66 -15.88
CA SER A 36 6.64 -6.94 -16.46
C SER A 36 7.60 -8.04 -15.98
N PRO A 37 7.21 -9.33 -15.92
CA PRO A 37 8.10 -10.40 -15.48
C PRO A 37 9.26 -10.53 -16.48
N THR A 38 10.33 -9.78 -16.24
CA THR A 38 11.64 -10.08 -16.79
C THR A 38 12.05 -11.41 -16.19
N SER A 39 12.50 -12.32 -17.04
CA SER A 39 12.94 -13.65 -16.65
C SER A 39 13.91 -13.62 -15.45
N PRO A 40 13.92 -14.67 -14.61
CA PRO A 40 14.80 -14.75 -13.45
C PRO A 40 16.26 -14.58 -13.91
N GLY A 41 16.84 -13.43 -13.63
CA GLY A 41 18.18 -13.09 -14.11
C GLY A 41 18.51 -11.60 -14.22
N GLU A 42 17.52 -10.70 -14.19
CA GLU A 42 17.73 -9.25 -14.30
C GLU A 42 17.09 -8.43 -13.16
N GLU A 43 16.72 -9.07 -12.04
CA GLU A 43 16.28 -8.36 -10.83
C GLU A 43 17.40 -8.11 -9.80
N ASP A 44 17.26 -7.04 -9.02
CA ASP A 44 18.09 -6.79 -7.85
C ASP A 44 18.03 -8.01 -6.90
N PRO A 45 19.19 -8.52 -6.42
CA PRO A 45 19.22 -9.75 -5.63
C PRO A 45 18.37 -9.65 -4.36
N ALA A 46 18.17 -8.46 -3.79
CA ALA A 46 17.33 -8.28 -2.61
C ALA A 46 15.83 -8.44 -2.91
N ILE A 47 15.39 -8.23 -4.16
CA ILE A 47 14.00 -8.42 -4.58
C ILE A 47 13.72 -9.90 -4.80
N TRP A 48 14.63 -10.61 -5.49
CA TRP A 48 14.51 -12.05 -5.73
C TRP A 48 14.34 -12.84 -4.43
N GLU A 49 15.15 -12.51 -3.42
CA GLU A 49 15.10 -13.13 -2.10
C GLU A 49 13.76 -12.93 -1.38
N ARG A 50 13.02 -11.86 -1.68
CA ARG A 50 11.68 -11.62 -1.11
C ARG A 50 10.60 -12.38 -1.86
N ILE A 51 10.76 -12.57 -3.17
CA ILE A 51 9.76 -13.22 -4.03
C ILE A 51 9.76 -14.73 -3.81
N LYS A 52 10.94 -15.35 -3.71
CA LYS A 52 11.09 -16.81 -3.64
C LYS A 52 10.31 -17.45 -2.48
N ASP A 53 10.28 -16.79 -1.32
CA ASP A 53 9.67 -17.32 -0.08
C ASP A 53 8.27 -16.75 0.17
N HIS A 54 7.77 -15.86 -0.70
CA HIS A 54 6.49 -15.20 -0.48
C HIS A 54 5.34 -16.00 -1.10
N PRO A 55 4.32 -16.39 -0.31
CA PRO A 55 3.26 -17.29 -0.78
C PRO A 55 2.41 -16.73 -1.93
N CYS A 56 2.42 -15.42 -2.18
CA CYS A 56 1.63 -14.82 -3.27
C CYS A 56 2.37 -14.70 -4.60
N PHE A 57 3.68 -14.88 -4.61
CA PHE A 57 4.51 -14.67 -5.80
C PHE A 57 5.20 -15.94 -6.29
N SER A 58 5.33 -16.96 -5.43
CA SER A 58 5.88 -18.27 -5.76
C SER A 58 4.84 -19.36 -5.48
N GLU A 59 4.54 -20.18 -6.49
CA GLU A 59 3.61 -21.31 -6.38
C GLU A 59 4.08 -22.32 -5.35
N GLU A 60 5.38 -22.64 -5.38
CA GLU A 60 5.98 -23.57 -4.42
C GLU A 60 5.89 -23.03 -2.99
N ALA A 61 6.17 -21.74 -2.78
CA ALA A 61 6.08 -21.09 -1.48
C ALA A 61 4.66 -21.08 -0.90
N HIS A 62 3.61 -21.04 -1.73
CA HIS A 62 2.23 -21.05 -1.28
C HIS A 62 1.85 -22.32 -0.50
N HIS A 63 2.57 -23.42 -0.73
CA HIS A 63 2.35 -24.69 -0.03
C HIS A 63 3.08 -24.79 1.32
N TYR A 64 4.13 -23.99 1.53
CA TYR A 64 5.01 -24.07 2.71
C TYR A 64 4.92 -22.86 3.64
N PHE A 65 4.55 -21.69 3.12
CA PHE A 65 4.54 -20.43 3.86
C PHE A 65 3.13 -19.83 3.93
N ALA A 66 2.85 -19.18 5.05
CA ALA A 66 1.56 -18.53 5.30
C ALA A 66 1.73 -17.02 5.48
N ARG A 67 0.68 -16.27 5.13
CA ARG A 67 0.56 -14.84 5.43
C ARG A 67 -0.66 -14.58 6.32
N MET A 68 -0.53 -13.64 7.24
CA MET A 68 -1.64 -13.16 8.08
C MET A 68 -1.95 -11.71 7.72
N HIS A 69 -3.23 -11.39 7.57
CA HIS A 69 -3.69 -10.02 7.36
C HIS A 69 -4.19 -9.44 8.68
N VAL A 70 -3.76 -8.21 9.02
CA VAL A 70 -4.24 -7.46 10.18
C VAL A 70 -5.18 -6.35 9.70
N ALA A 71 -6.38 -6.30 10.26
CA ALA A 71 -7.43 -5.36 9.86
C ALA A 71 -7.20 -3.95 10.43
N VAL A 72 -6.17 -3.25 9.95
CA VAL A 72 -5.81 -1.88 10.38
C VAL A 72 -6.41 -0.77 9.50
N ALA A 73 -7.02 -1.11 8.36
CA ALA A 73 -7.52 -0.15 7.38
C ALA A 73 -9.07 -0.17 7.29
N PRO A 74 -9.78 0.66 8.07
CA PRO A 74 -11.24 0.64 8.16
C PRO A 74 -11.97 1.44 7.07
N ALA A 75 -11.27 2.31 6.35
CA ALA A 75 -11.84 3.17 5.31
C ALA A 75 -11.25 2.83 3.94
N CYS A 76 -12.09 2.93 2.90
CA CYS A 76 -11.69 2.84 1.50
C CYS A 76 -12.03 4.14 0.79
N ASN A 77 -11.20 4.57 -0.16
CA ASN A 77 -11.42 5.76 -0.98
C ASN A 77 -12.22 5.49 -2.28
N VAL A 78 -12.56 4.24 -2.53
CA VAL A 78 -13.34 3.80 -3.69
C VAL A 78 -14.49 2.91 -3.25
N GLN A 79 -15.59 2.98 -3.98
CA GLN A 79 -16.71 2.07 -3.85
C GLN A 79 -16.59 1.01 -4.95
N CYS A 80 -16.55 -0.27 -4.58
CA CYS A 80 -16.69 -1.36 -5.55
C CYS A 80 -18.11 -1.35 -6.10
N ASN A 81 -18.25 -1.49 -7.42
CA ASN A 81 -19.52 -1.50 -8.13
C ASN A 81 -20.11 -2.91 -8.25
#